data_AF-A0A0D8Y9D7-F1
#
_entry.id   AF-A0A0D8Y9D7-F1
#
_cell.length_a   1.000
_cell.length_b   1.000
_cell.length_c   1.000
_cell.angle_alpha   90.00
_cell.angle_beta   90.00
_cell.angle_gamma   90.00
#
_symmetry.space_group_name_H-M   'P 1'
#
loop_
_entity.id
_entity.type
_entity.pdbx_description
1 polymer ?
#
loop_
_entity_poly.entity_id
_entity_poly.type
_entity_poly.pdbx_seq_one_letter_code
_entity_poly.pdbx_strand_id
1 'polypeptide(L)'
;MPLIMGPFISSLFSPNIYDDTVYGFVDVGFEEVLEEFRRNFGEGLERDGAAIAVYHRGKLVVDLWGGYADRESNVIWKRNTRTVLFSATKAISSLCIAILVDRGLLQYDDRLVEFWPEYGSYGKENTTVEDVLTHKSDYNDAFEQLKR
;
A
#
# COMPACT_ATOMS: atom_id res chain seq x y z
N MET A 1 -41.69 17.72 -14.98
CA MET A 1 -41.80 18.44 -13.69
C MET A 1 -43.18 18.15 -13.11
N PRO A 2 -43.42 18.01 -11.79
CA PRO A 2 -42.53 17.92 -10.60
C PRO A 2 -42.68 16.55 -9.86
N LEU A 3 -41.69 16.06 -9.11
CA LEU A 3 -41.34 16.31 -7.69
C LEU A 3 -42.36 15.73 -6.68
N ILE A 4 -41.95 14.74 -5.88
CA ILE A 4 -42.56 14.44 -4.57
C ILE A 4 -41.43 14.33 -3.53
N MET A 5 -41.57 15.17 -2.50
CA MET A 5 -40.72 15.36 -1.33
C MET A 5 -41.33 14.66 -0.11
N GLY A 6 -40.48 13.97 0.68
CA GLY A 6 -40.63 13.78 2.14
C GLY A 6 -41.59 12.68 2.65
N PRO A 7 -41.47 12.28 3.94
CA PRO A 7 -40.93 13.07 5.05
C PRO A 7 -39.72 12.47 5.80
N PHE A 8 -39.10 13.40 6.52
CA PHE A 8 -37.96 13.31 7.42
C PHE A 8 -38.41 12.94 8.85
N ILE A 9 -37.45 12.50 9.68
CA ILE A 9 -37.42 12.41 11.16
C ILE A 9 -37.73 11.02 11.76
N SER A 10 -36.67 10.27 12.13
CA SER A 10 -36.33 9.99 13.54
C SER A 10 -34.97 9.28 13.69
N SER A 11 -33.93 10.01 14.09
CA SER A 11 -32.82 9.48 14.90
C SER A 11 -31.99 10.67 15.41
N LEU A 12 -32.33 11.16 16.60
CA LEU A 12 -31.50 12.08 17.37
C LEU A 12 -30.69 11.23 18.36
N PHE A 13 -29.36 11.36 18.29
CA PHE A 13 -28.34 10.69 19.13
C PHE A 13 -27.94 9.26 18.74
N SER A 14 -27.54 9.10 17.49
CA SER A 14 -26.38 8.29 17.11
C SER A 14 -25.71 8.96 15.91
N PRO A 15 -24.43 9.34 15.94
CA PRO A 15 -23.72 9.81 14.76
C PRO A 15 -23.44 8.58 13.88
N ASN A 16 -24.48 8.04 13.24
CA ASN A 16 -24.29 7.05 12.20
C ASN A 16 -23.90 7.81 10.93
N ILE A 17 -22.62 8.21 10.91
CA ILE A 17 -21.91 8.87 9.80
C ILE A 17 -21.66 7.78 8.76
N TYR A 18 -22.69 7.34 8.04
CA TYR A 18 -22.42 6.74 6.73
C TYR A 18 -22.03 7.91 5.83
N ASP A 19 -20.73 8.14 5.73
CA ASP A 19 -20.14 9.18 4.93
C ASP A 19 -20.54 8.97 3.45
N ASP A 20 -21.33 9.89 2.89
CA ASP A 20 -21.75 9.92 1.47
C ASP A 20 -20.53 10.12 0.51
N THR A 21 -19.30 10.06 1.01
CA THR A 21 -18.06 10.31 0.26
C THR A 21 -17.33 9.04 -0.20
N VAL A 22 -17.91 7.85 -0.04
CA VAL A 22 -17.34 6.61 -0.61
C VAL A 22 -17.90 6.37 -2.01
N TYR A 23 -16.99 6.23 -2.98
CA TYR A 23 -17.27 6.01 -4.39
C TYR A 23 -16.61 4.72 -4.88
N GLY A 24 -17.06 4.23 -6.04
CA GLY A 24 -16.47 3.07 -6.71
C GLY A 24 -17.46 1.93 -6.90
N PHE A 25 -16.96 0.70 -6.96
CA PHE A 25 -17.79 -0.50 -7.10
C PHE A 25 -17.28 -1.69 -6.28
N VAL A 26 -18.22 -2.60 -5.99
CA VAL A 26 -17.96 -3.95 -5.50
C VAL A 26 -18.76 -4.93 -6.35
N ASP A 27 -18.14 -6.05 -6.69
CA ASP A 27 -18.82 -7.20 -7.30
C ASP A 27 -19.63 -7.95 -6.24
N VAL A 28 -20.62 -8.74 -6.71
CA VAL A 28 -21.45 -9.59 -5.87
C VAL A 28 -20.59 -10.56 -5.04
N GLY A 29 -20.87 -10.64 -3.74
CA GLY A 29 -20.14 -11.46 -2.78
C GLY A 29 -18.96 -10.76 -2.09
N PHE A 30 -18.71 -9.48 -2.39
CA PHE A 30 -17.69 -8.65 -1.75
C PHE A 30 -18.27 -7.42 -1.05
N GLU A 31 -19.58 -7.40 -0.79
CA GLU A 31 -20.30 -6.27 -0.18
C GLU A 31 -19.78 -5.91 1.21
N GLU A 32 -19.33 -6.91 1.99
CA GLU A 32 -18.74 -6.71 3.32
C GLU A 32 -17.53 -5.76 3.25
N VAL A 33 -16.75 -5.79 2.17
CA VAL A 33 -15.62 -4.86 2.00
C VAL A 33 -16.10 -3.40 1.93
N LEU A 34 -17.22 -3.13 1.28
CA LEU A 34 -17.80 -1.79 1.22
C LEU A 34 -18.33 -1.35 2.58
N GLU A 35 -18.97 -2.26 3.33
CA GLU A 35 -19.49 -1.99 4.67
C GLU A 35 -18.36 -1.65 5.64
N GLU A 36 -17.30 -2.46 5.66
CA GLU A 36 -16.10 -2.24 6.46
C GLU A 36 -15.39 -0.94 6.08
N PHE A 37 -15.22 -0.68 4.79
CA PHE A 37 -14.58 0.54 4.31
C PHE A 37 -15.36 1.79 4.76
N ARG A 38 -16.69 1.79 4.64
CA ARG A 38 -17.55 2.87 5.16
C ARG A 38 -17.46 2.98 6.69
N ARG A 39 -17.43 1.85 7.40
CA ARG A 39 -17.31 1.85 8.86
C ARG A 39 -16.00 2.49 9.31
N ASN A 40 -14.89 2.23 8.62
CA ASN A 40 -13.60 2.85 8.94
C ASN A 40 -13.66 4.39 8.86
N PHE A 41 -14.39 4.97 7.90
CA PHE A 41 -14.64 6.41 7.87
C PHE A 41 -15.56 6.86 9.01
N GLY A 42 -16.67 6.14 9.23
CA GLY A 42 -17.64 6.48 10.28
C GLY A 42 -17.06 6.43 11.70
N GLU A 43 -16.10 5.52 11.95
CA GLU A 43 -15.37 5.38 13.21
C GLU A 43 -14.13 6.31 13.29
N GLY A 44 -13.81 7.04 12.23
CA GLY A 44 -12.67 7.96 12.19
C GLY A 44 -11.30 7.28 12.08
N LEU A 45 -11.26 6.00 11.70
CA LEU A 45 -10.01 5.27 11.41
C LEU A 45 -9.35 5.82 10.15
N GLU A 46 -10.15 6.17 9.13
CA GLU A 46 -9.67 6.89 7.94
C GLU A 46 -9.84 8.39 8.12
N ARG A 47 -8.87 9.01 8.80
CA ARG A 47 -8.94 10.44 9.13
C ARG A 47 -9.04 11.33 7.90
N ASP A 48 -8.41 11.00 6.78
CA ASP A 48 -8.38 11.86 5.59
C ASP A 48 -9.12 11.22 4.43
N GLY A 49 -8.43 10.40 3.65
CA GLY A 49 -9.00 9.65 2.55
C GLY A 49 -8.23 8.36 2.34
N ALA A 50 -8.90 7.40 1.74
CA ALA A 50 -8.38 6.06 1.51
C ALA A 50 -8.89 5.52 0.19
N ALA A 51 -8.22 4.48 -0.30
CA ALA A 51 -8.66 3.70 -1.44
C ALA A 51 -8.27 2.24 -1.26
N ILE A 52 -9.12 1.33 -1.76
CA ILE A 52 -8.89 -0.11 -1.74
C ILE A 52 -9.25 -0.72 -3.10
N ALA A 53 -8.34 -1.55 -3.61
CA ALA A 53 -8.56 -2.36 -4.79
C ALA A 53 -8.29 -3.83 -4.48
N VAL A 54 -9.25 -4.70 -4.80
CA VAL A 54 -9.13 -6.16 -4.59
C VAL A 54 -9.22 -6.87 -5.92
N TYR A 55 -8.23 -7.73 -6.19
CA TYR A 55 -8.24 -8.63 -7.33
C TYR A 55 -8.48 -10.06 -6.86
N HIS A 56 -9.50 -10.72 -7.42
CA HIS A 56 -9.76 -12.14 -7.21
C HIS A 56 -9.69 -12.87 -8.55
N ARG A 57 -8.78 -13.86 -8.65
CA ARG A 57 -8.52 -14.64 -9.90
C ARG A 57 -8.25 -13.74 -11.12
N GLY A 58 -7.47 -12.68 -10.92
CA GLY A 58 -7.10 -11.73 -11.98
C GLY A 58 -8.18 -10.72 -12.38
N LYS A 59 -9.38 -10.77 -11.77
CA LYS A 59 -10.44 -9.78 -11.98
C LYS A 59 -10.44 -8.77 -10.84
N LEU A 60 -10.52 -7.48 -11.18
CA LEU A 60 -10.82 -6.41 -10.22
C LEU A 60 -12.27 -6.56 -9.75
N VAL A 61 -12.46 -6.92 -8.48
CA VAL A 61 -13.77 -7.19 -7.87
C VAL A 61 -14.18 -6.11 -6.86
N VAL A 62 -13.24 -5.31 -6.39
CA VAL A 62 -13.48 -4.12 -5.54
C VAL A 62 -12.56 -3.01 -6.05
N ASP A 63 -13.11 -1.83 -6.28
CA ASP A 63 -12.36 -0.58 -6.56
C ASP A 63 -13.11 0.54 -5.85
N LEU A 64 -12.70 0.88 -4.63
CA LEU A 64 -13.34 1.88 -3.77
C LEU A 64 -12.37 2.98 -3.38
N TRP A 65 -12.88 4.20 -3.22
CA TRP A 65 -12.14 5.33 -2.68
C TRP A 65 -13.08 6.32 -1.98
N GLY A 66 -12.56 7.12 -1.06
CA GLY A 66 -13.37 8.12 -0.37
C GLY A 66 -12.56 9.09 0.48
N GLY A 67 -13.27 10.05 1.09
CA GLY A 67 -12.68 11.09 1.91
C GLY A 67 -11.92 12.16 1.12
N TYR A 68 -10.85 12.67 1.73
CA TYR A 68 -10.09 13.82 1.23
C TYR A 68 -8.69 13.41 0.75
N ALA A 69 -8.29 13.92 -0.42
CA ALA A 69 -6.90 13.90 -0.85
C ALA A 69 -6.04 14.91 -0.08
N ASP A 70 -6.64 16.03 0.32
CA ASP A 70 -6.08 17.03 1.21
C ASP A 70 -7.24 17.63 2.02
N ARG A 71 -7.28 17.31 3.32
CA ARG A 71 -8.34 17.76 4.22
C ARG A 71 -8.24 19.24 4.55
N GLU A 72 -7.03 19.79 4.68
CA GLU A 72 -6.81 21.20 5.04
C GLU A 72 -7.30 22.13 3.92
N SER A 73 -7.05 21.72 2.66
CA SER A 73 -7.47 22.45 1.47
C SER A 73 -8.86 22.04 0.94
N ASN A 74 -9.58 21.17 1.64
CA ASN A 74 -10.87 20.60 1.22
C ASN A 74 -10.87 19.95 -0.18
N VAL A 75 -9.77 19.28 -0.55
CA VAL A 75 -9.67 18.56 -1.82
C VAL A 75 -10.19 17.14 -1.64
N ILE A 76 -11.28 16.81 -2.33
CA ILE A 76 -11.90 15.48 -2.30
C ILE A 76 -11.04 14.45 -3.04
N TRP A 77 -11.00 13.24 -2.49
CA TRP A 77 -10.36 12.10 -3.14
C TRP A 77 -11.09 11.73 -4.44
N LYS A 78 -10.33 11.60 -5.52
CA LYS A 78 -10.81 11.16 -6.83
C LYS A 78 -10.24 9.79 -7.16
N ARG A 79 -10.87 9.07 -8.09
CA ARG A 79 -10.41 7.76 -8.55
C ARG A 79 -8.91 7.71 -8.90
N ASN A 80 -8.36 8.80 -9.41
CA ASN A 80 -6.96 8.91 -9.84
C ASN A 80 -6.09 9.76 -8.89
N THR A 81 -6.53 10.00 -7.66
CA THR A 81 -5.69 10.62 -6.62
C THR A 81 -4.45 9.76 -6.39
N ARG A 82 -3.28 10.42 -6.38
CA ARG A 82 -1.99 9.76 -6.14
C ARG A 82 -1.59 9.97 -4.70
N THR A 83 -1.08 8.91 -4.06
CA THR A 83 -0.53 8.95 -2.71
C THR A 83 0.93 8.50 -2.69
N VAL A 84 1.65 8.88 -1.63
CA VAL A 84 3.01 8.40 -1.38
C VAL A 84 2.94 6.98 -0.82
N LEU A 85 3.60 6.03 -1.49
CA LEU A 85 3.56 4.61 -1.13
C LEU A 85 4.50 4.23 0.03
N PHE A 86 5.37 5.14 0.46
CA PHE A 86 6.39 4.89 1.49
C PHE A 86 7.11 3.54 1.26
N SER A 87 7.20 2.70 2.29
CA SER A 87 7.89 1.41 2.23
C SER A 87 7.25 0.40 1.29
N ALA A 88 5.99 0.56 0.86
CA ALA A 88 5.39 -0.31 -0.16
C ALA A 88 6.15 -0.23 -1.50
N THR A 89 6.90 0.86 -1.74
CA THR A 89 7.83 1.00 -2.87
C THR A 89 8.88 -0.13 -2.91
N LYS A 90 9.27 -0.70 -1.75
CA LYS A 90 10.24 -1.81 -1.70
C LYS A 90 9.77 -3.03 -2.48
N ALA A 91 8.49 -3.35 -2.46
CA ALA A 91 7.94 -4.46 -3.24
C ALA A 91 8.14 -4.26 -4.75
N ILE A 92 8.01 -3.01 -5.24
CA ILE A 92 8.27 -2.66 -6.64
C ILE A 92 9.76 -2.81 -6.96
N SER A 93 10.64 -2.31 -6.07
CA SER A 93 12.09 -2.49 -6.23
C SER A 93 12.49 -3.97 -6.26
N SER A 94 11.94 -4.80 -5.37
CA SER A 94 12.17 -6.25 -5.35
C SER A 94 11.67 -6.93 -6.63
N LEU A 95 10.54 -6.49 -7.19
CA LEU A 95 10.05 -6.98 -8.48
C LEU A 95 11.01 -6.65 -9.63
N CYS A 96 11.59 -5.44 -9.66
CA CYS A 96 12.61 -5.10 -10.65
C CYS A 96 13.80 -6.06 -10.59
N ILE A 97 14.25 -6.41 -9.38
CA ILE A 97 15.33 -7.39 -9.19
C ILE A 97 14.89 -8.78 -9.67
N ALA A 98 13.69 -9.24 -9.31
CA ALA A 98 13.16 -10.52 -9.78
C ALA A 98 13.09 -10.61 -11.32
N ILE A 99 12.73 -9.51 -12.00
CA ILE A 99 12.74 -9.45 -13.48
C ILE A 99 14.15 -9.60 -14.05
N LEU A 100 15.18 -9.02 -13.41
CA LEU A 100 16.57 -9.20 -13.84
C LEU A 100 17.03 -10.63 -13.64
N VAL A 101 16.65 -11.26 -12.53
CA VAL A 101 16.95 -12.67 -12.24
C VAL A 101 16.29 -13.60 -13.24
N ASP A 102 14.99 -13.41 -13.51
CA ASP A 102 14.24 -14.18 -14.51
C ASP A 102 14.87 -14.10 -15.91
N ARG A 103 15.46 -12.96 -16.25
CA ARG A 103 16.16 -12.74 -17.52
C ARG A 103 17.60 -13.27 -17.54
N GLY A 104 18.10 -13.84 -16.44
CA GLY A 104 19.48 -14.31 -16.32
C GLY A 104 20.53 -13.19 -16.34
N LEU A 105 20.13 -11.95 -16.00
CA LEU A 105 21.01 -10.78 -15.93
C LEU A 105 21.58 -10.54 -14.53
N LEU A 106 21.04 -11.24 -13.53
CA LEU A 106 21.43 -11.18 -12.13
C LEU A 106 21.12 -12.54 -11.49
N GLN A 107 21.86 -12.92 -10.46
CA GLN A 107 21.54 -14.05 -9.60
C GLN A 107 21.44 -13.57 -8.14
N TYR A 108 20.64 -14.27 -7.34
CA TYR A 108 20.44 -13.87 -5.94
C TYR A 108 21.70 -14.05 -5.08
N ASP A 109 22.57 -14.99 -5.45
CA ASP A 109 23.85 -15.29 -4.83
C ASP A 109 25.01 -14.43 -5.37
N ASP A 110 24.77 -13.59 -6.37
CA ASP A 110 25.78 -12.63 -6.83
C ASP A 110 26.18 -11.70 -5.67
N ARG A 111 27.47 -11.42 -5.54
CA ARG A 111 27.98 -10.50 -4.52
C ARG A 111 27.84 -9.07 -5.00
N LEU A 112 27.42 -8.17 -4.12
CA LEU A 112 27.25 -6.76 -4.48
C LEU A 112 28.53 -6.10 -5.00
N VAL A 113 29.69 -6.52 -4.50
CA VAL A 113 30.99 -5.98 -4.95
C VAL A 113 31.30 -6.27 -6.42
N GLU A 114 30.62 -7.23 -7.05
CA GLU A 114 30.76 -7.52 -8.48
C GLU A 114 30.11 -6.43 -9.35
N PHE A 115 29.14 -5.69 -8.80
CA PHE A 115 28.45 -4.57 -9.47
C PHE A 115 28.82 -3.21 -8.89
N TRP A 116 29.12 -3.16 -7.60
CA TRP A 116 29.43 -1.96 -6.83
C TRP A 116 30.64 -2.22 -5.91
N PRO A 117 31.88 -2.16 -6.45
CA PRO A 117 33.09 -2.51 -5.71
C PRO A 117 33.26 -1.75 -4.39
N GLU A 118 32.91 -0.45 -4.34
CA GLU A 118 33.05 0.38 -3.15
C GLU A 118 32.15 -0.07 -1.98
N TYR A 119 31.09 -0.84 -2.26
CA TYR A 119 30.19 -1.39 -1.23
C TYR A 119 30.93 -2.29 -0.23
N GLY A 120 31.97 -3.00 -0.66
CA GLY A 120 32.72 -3.99 0.14
C GLY A 120 33.41 -3.41 1.38
N SER A 121 33.62 -2.10 1.41
CA SER A 121 34.20 -1.38 2.55
C SER A 121 33.61 -1.85 3.89
N TYR A 122 34.46 -1.97 4.91
CA TYR A 122 34.09 -2.36 6.28
C TYR A 122 33.67 -3.83 6.49
N GLY A 123 34.03 -4.75 5.57
CA GLY A 123 33.79 -6.20 5.73
C GLY A 123 32.63 -6.75 4.92
N LYS A 124 32.00 -5.91 4.08
CA LYS A 124 30.79 -6.22 3.33
C LYS A 124 31.02 -6.98 2.03
N GLU A 125 32.25 -7.43 1.79
CA GLU A 125 32.71 -8.09 0.56
C GLU A 125 31.83 -9.28 0.14
N ASN A 126 31.24 -9.97 1.12
CA ASN A 126 30.46 -11.18 0.93
C ASN A 126 28.94 -10.95 0.90
N THR A 127 28.49 -9.70 0.97
CA THR A 127 27.05 -9.40 0.93
C THR A 127 26.49 -9.74 -0.45
N THR A 128 25.46 -10.59 -0.46
CA THR A 128 24.76 -11.01 -1.68
C THR A 128 23.57 -10.11 -2.00
N VAL A 129 23.04 -10.24 -3.21
CA VAL A 129 21.75 -9.63 -3.58
C VAL A 129 20.63 -10.11 -2.65
N GLU A 130 20.57 -11.40 -2.32
CA GLU A 130 19.59 -11.97 -1.40
C GLU A 130 19.68 -11.34 0.01
N ASP A 131 20.89 -11.12 0.52
CA ASP A 131 21.07 -10.50 1.84
C ASP A 131 20.42 -9.12 1.90
N VAL A 132 20.54 -8.32 0.84
CA VAL A 132 19.90 -6.99 0.78
C VAL A 132 18.39 -7.10 0.73
N LEU A 133 17.86 -8.00 -0.11
CA LEU A 133 16.41 -8.19 -0.28
C LEU A 133 15.75 -8.76 0.98
N THR A 134 16.51 -9.49 1.80
CA THR A 134 16.03 -10.14 3.03
C THR A 134 16.45 -9.41 4.31
N HIS A 135 16.98 -8.20 4.19
CA HIS A 135 17.41 -7.36 5.33
C HIS A 135 18.49 -8.01 6.22
N LYS A 136 19.43 -8.75 5.61
CA LYS A 136 20.56 -9.41 6.27
C LYS A 136 21.92 -8.78 5.98
N SER A 137 21.97 -7.77 5.11
CA SER A 137 23.21 -7.09 4.71
C SER A 137 24.06 -6.61 5.90
N ASP A 138 23.41 -6.23 7.00
CA ASP A 138 24.08 -5.64 8.15
C ASP A 138 24.59 -6.71 9.14
N TYR A 139 24.12 -7.96 9.03
CA TYR A 139 24.51 -9.05 9.94
C TYR A 139 25.86 -9.68 9.58
N ASN A 140 26.31 -9.55 8.33
CA ASN A 140 27.60 -10.09 7.89
C ASN A 140 28.80 -9.34 8.49
N ASP A 141 28.61 -8.10 8.98
CA ASP A 141 29.67 -7.27 9.56
C ASP A 141 29.76 -7.37 11.10
N ALA A 142 28.62 -7.41 11.80
CA ALA A 142 28.59 -7.15 13.24
C ALA A 142 29.12 -8.31 14.10
N PHE A 143 28.93 -9.57 13.68
CA PHE A 143 29.28 -10.72 14.51
C PHE A 143 30.77 -11.12 14.43
N GLU A 144 31.47 -10.79 13.35
CA GLU A 144 32.89 -11.12 13.22
C GLU A 144 33.81 -10.03 13.79
N GLN A 145 33.36 -8.78 13.89
CA GLN A 145 34.11 -7.72 14.55
C GLN A 145 34.01 -7.78 16.09
N LEU A 146 32.91 -8.30 16.66
CA LEU A 146 32.74 -8.48 18.11
C LEU A 146 33.47 -9.71 18.70
N LYS A 147 34.07 -10.56 17.85
CA LYS A 147 34.85 -11.73 18.28
C LYS A 147 36.37 -11.49 18.28
N ARG A 148 36.83 -10.27 18.01
CA ARG A 148 38.24 -9.85 18.11
C ARG A 148 38.44 -8.94 19.30
#